data_AF-A0A6A6NCD6-F1
#
_entry.id   AF-A0A6A6NCD6-F1
#
_cell.length_a   1.000
_cell.length_b   1.000
_cell.length_c   1.000
_cell.angle_alpha   90.00
_cell.angle_beta   90.00
_cell.angle_gamma   90.00
#
_symmetry.space_group_name_H-M   'P 1'
#
loop_
_entity.id
_entity.type
_entity.pdbx_description
1 polymer ?
#
loop_
_entity_poly.entity_id
_entity_poly.type
_entity_poly.pdbx_seq_one_letter_code
_entity_poly.pdbx_strand_id
1 'polypeptide(L)'
;MPLPMTHSANTRLVFLELVGYADPEYGNIQKVSEKSDVYSFSVVLLQLISGRKPLDDKDLDIVTWARTQIEEALDNGEYTALIDSIRQSYDEQKIKQIIVALIDFKLEKSYDEEQIKRMIFCAIACTNRHSKYRPQMRKDDAAAVAQKLQLSGWIPQLILSSDATRSRETLKIIQEQVPDLLDADVHFISSFYSIASMDGQTAEHLQQAIQQAVCRYSCDEIHTVMCVGHNRAWEEAASMFTGASVELQTCNAALLEATGKSWEQAFLLAGLGRWKLQGVVKLDNKL
;
A
#
# COMPACT_ATOMS: atom_id res chain seq x y z
N MET A 1 46.50 -9.92 -29.80
CA MET A 1 45.23 -10.39 -29.21
C MET A 1 44.66 -9.26 -28.38
N PRO A 2 43.49 -8.70 -28.69
CA PRO A 2 42.80 -7.83 -27.74
C PRO A 2 42.25 -8.71 -26.61
N LEU A 3 42.43 -8.26 -25.36
CA LEU A 3 41.79 -8.85 -24.19
C LEU A 3 40.27 -8.80 -24.36
N PRO A 4 39.50 -9.85 -23.98
CA PRO A 4 38.05 -9.74 -23.93
C PRO A 4 37.70 -8.75 -22.80
N MET A 5 37.20 -7.57 -23.18
CA MET A 5 36.54 -6.68 -22.23
C MET A 5 35.26 -7.37 -21.77
N THR A 6 35.33 -8.07 -20.65
CA THR A 6 34.14 -8.50 -19.92
C THR A 6 33.55 -7.24 -19.28
N HIS A 7 32.66 -6.54 -19.99
CA HIS A 7 31.81 -5.55 -19.35
C HIS A 7 30.90 -6.32 -18.39
N SER A 8 31.15 -6.15 -17.10
CA SER A 8 30.17 -6.54 -16.09
C SER A 8 29.16 -5.40 -16.01
N ALA A 9 27.87 -5.73 -16.07
CA ALA A 9 26.81 -4.75 -15.99
C ALA A 9 26.23 -4.70 -14.57
N ASN A 10 25.75 -3.54 -14.16
CA ASN A 10 25.07 -3.36 -12.87
C ASN A 10 23.56 -3.54 -13.06
N THR A 11 22.96 -4.45 -12.29
CA THR A 11 21.53 -4.80 -12.35
C THR A 11 20.77 -4.36 -11.10
N ARG A 12 19.52 -3.90 -11.24
CA ARG A 12 18.78 -3.13 -10.20
C ARG A 12 17.36 -3.65 -9.86
N LEU A 13 16.94 -3.72 -8.57
CA LEU A 13 15.66 -4.29 -8.05
C LEU A 13 14.88 -3.37 -7.06
N VAL A 14 13.52 -3.41 -7.04
CA VAL A 14 12.57 -2.56 -6.23
C VAL A 14 11.35 -3.36 -5.66
N PHE A 15 10.73 -2.97 -4.51
CA PHE A 15 9.71 -3.74 -3.71
C PHE A 15 8.57 -2.86 -3.05
N LEU A 16 7.27 -3.28 -2.93
CA LEU A 16 6.09 -2.50 -2.37
C LEU A 16 4.96 -3.32 -1.63
N GLU A 17 4.15 -2.75 -0.68
CA GLU A 17 3.13 -3.44 0.21
C GLU A 17 1.69 -2.79 0.49
N LEU A 18 0.51 -3.53 0.52
CA LEU A 18 -0.94 -3.18 0.74
C LEU A 18 -2.03 -4.33 1.02
N VAL A 19 -2.91 -4.31 2.06
CA VAL A 19 -3.95 -5.38 2.41
C VAL A 19 -5.41 -4.90 2.74
N GLY A 20 -6.47 -5.64 2.29
CA GLY A 20 -7.74 -5.98 3.03
C GLY A 20 -9.06 -5.17 2.90
N TYR A 21 -10.20 -5.80 3.31
CA TYR A 21 -11.60 -5.33 3.53
C TYR A 21 -12.49 -4.90 2.32
N ALA A 22 -13.81 -5.16 2.35
CA ALA A 22 -14.72 -5.00 1.20
C ALA A 22 -15.81 -3.91 1.41
N ASP A 23 -16.09 -3.17 0.34
CA ASP A 23 -16.95 -1.98 0.23
C ASP A 23 -18.38 -2.33 -0.24
N PRO A 24 -19.44 -1.66 0.22
CA PRO A 24 -20.81 -1.86 -0.28
C PRO A 24 -21.00 -1.55 -1.79
N GLU A 25 -20.19 -0.68 -2.41
CA GLU A 25 -20.21 -0.51 -3.88
C GLU A 25 -19.57 -1.70 -4.63
N TYR A 26 -18.86 -2.60 -3.93
CA TYR A 26 -18.31 -3.85 -4.48
C TYR A 26 -19.41 -4.76 -5.07
N GLY A 27 -20.61 -4.76 -4.46
CA GLY A 27 -21.73 -5.60 -4.87
C GLY A 27 -22.35 -5.25 -6.22
N ASN A 28 -22.21 -4.00 -6.68
CA ASN A 28 -22.86 -3.54 -7.93
C ASN A 28 -21.94 -3.53 -9.15
N ILE A 29 -20.61 -3.48 -8.96
CA ILE A 29 -19.64 -3.25 -10.05
C ILE A 29 -18.59 -4.37 -10.14
N GLN A 30 -18.46 -5.23 -9.11
CA GLN A 30 -17.40 -6.25 -9.00
C GLN A 30 -15.97 -5.71 -9.26
N LYS A 31 -15.72 -4.44 -8.92
CA LYS A 31 -14.43 -3.78 -9.18
C LYS A 31 -13.88 -3.22 -7.87
N VAL A 32 -12.86 -3.89 -7.33
CA VAL A 32 -12.02 -3.37 -6.24
C VAL A 32 -11.46 -2.01 -6.68
N SER A 33 -11.43 -1.01 -5.79
CA SER A 33 -10.87 0.31 -6.08
C SER A 33 -10.17 0.87 -4.85
N GLU A 34 -9.30 1.85 -5.00
CA GLU A 34 -8.76 2.61 -3.87
C GLU A 34 -9.87 3.12 -2.92
N LYS A 35 -11.05 3.47 -3.45
CA LYS A 35 -12.19 3.91 -2.64
C LYS A 35 -12.81 2.77 -1.84
N SER A 36 -12.71 1.53 -2.30
CA SER A 36 -13.09 0.38 -1.49
C SER A 36 -12.12 0.19 -0.34
N ASP A 37 -10.82 0.32 -0.56
CA ASP A 37 -9.82 0.23 0.51
C ASP A 37 -9.98 1.35 1.56
N VAL A 38 -10.38 2.55 1.14
CA VAL A 38 -10.69 3.67 2.04
C VAL A 38 -11.90 3.33 2.92
N TYR A 39 -12.96 2.76 2.34
CA TYR A 39 -14.10 2.27 3.10
C TYR A 39 -13.69 1.20 4.11
N SER A 40 -12.87 0.28 3.66
CA SER A 40 -12.32 -0.83 4.43
C SER A 40 -11.50 -0.40 5.65
N PHE A 41 -10.68 0.63 5.48
CA PHE A 41 -9.96 1.27 6.58
C PHE A 41 -10.91 1.86 7.63
N SER A 42 -12.05 2.41 7.22
CA SER A 42 -13.04 2.93 8.17
C SER A 42 -13.64 1.84 9.07
N VAL A 43 -13.84 0.64 8.52
CA VAL A 43 -14.35 -0.52 9.26
C VAL A 43 -13.36 -0.92 10.36
N VAL A 44 -12.05 -0.82 10.09
CA VAL A 44 -11.00 -1.05 11.10
C VAL A 44 -11.02 0.04 12.17
N LEU A 45 -11.07 1.31 11.77
CA LEU A 45 -11.12 2.42 12.73
C LEU A 45 -12.32 2.29 13.66
N LEU A 46 -13.50 1.94 13.13
CA LEU A 46 -14.71 1.73 13.94
C LEU A 46 -14.55 0.55 14.90
N GLN A 47 -13.96 -0.57 14.49
CA GLN A 47 -13.67 -1.69 15.39
C GLN A 47 -12.75 -1.27 16.54
N LEU A 48 -11.71 -0.48 16.25
CA LEU A 48 -10.76 0.00 17.25
C LEU A 48 -11.41 0.99 18.23
N ILE A 49 -12.27 1.88 17.75
CA ILE A 49 -12.97 2.86 18.59
C ILE A 49 -13.98 2.14 19.50
N SER A 50 -14.76 1.22 18.95
CA SER A 50 -15.95 0.68 19.63
C SER A 50 -15.77 -0.70 20.25
N GLY A 51 -14.65 -1.38 20.00
CA GLY A 51 -14.42 -2.77 20.43
C GLY A 51 -15.40 -3.79 19.83
N ARG A 52 -16.09 -3.42 18.75
CA ARG A 52 -17.12 -4.26 18.08
C ARG A 52 -16.51 -5.03 16.93
N LYS A 53 -17.18 -6.12 16.51
CA LYS A 53 -16.88 -6.83 15.27
C LYS A 53 -17.45 -6.06 14.06
N PRO A 54 -16.90 -6.25 12.85
CA PRO A 54 -17.41 -5.62 11.61
C PRO A 54 -18.88 -5.92 11.31
N LEU A 55 -19.33 -7.11 11.69
CA LEU A 55 -20.70 -7.59 11.61
C LEU A 55 -21.05 -8.15 12.98
N ASP A 56 -22.22 -7.78 13.50
CA ASP A 56 -22.74 -8.37 14.73
C ASP A 56 -23.48 -9.68 14.47
N ASP A 57 -23.94 -10.35 15.54
CA ASP A 57 -24.63 -11.64 15.45
C ASP A 57 -26.01 -11.55 14.76
N LYS A 58 -26.44 -10.35 14.36
CA LYS A 58 -27.69 -10.07 13.61
C LYS A 58 -27.41 -9.55 12.19
N ASP A 59 -26.18 -9.73 11.70
CA ASP A 59 -25.71 -9.26 10.40
C ASP A 59 -25.80 -7.72 10.20
N LEU A 60 -25.88 -6.94 11.29
CA LEU A 60 -25.78 -5.49 11.19
C LEU A 60 -24.32 -5.09 11.04
N ASP A 61 -24.00 -4.41 9.94
CA ASP A 61 -22.65 -3.93 9.71
C ASP A 61 -22.30 -2.74 10.62
N ILE A 62 -21.03 -2.70 11.03
CA ILE A 62 -20.52 -1.71 11.99
C ILE A 62 -20.64 -0.27 11.48
N VAL A 63 -20.66 -0.05 10.15
CA VAL A 63 -20.80 1.28 9.56
C VAL A 63 -22.24 1.77 9.69
N THR A 64 -23.22 0.90 9.44
CA THR A 64 -24.64 1.18 9.66
C THR A 64 -24.91 1.42 11.14
N TRP A 65 -24.38 0.58 12.03
CA TRP A 65 -24.47 0.80 13.48
C TRP A 65 -23.91 2.16 13.90
N ALA A 66 -22.67 2.49 13.48
CA ALA A 66 -22.02 3.74 13.86
C ALA A 66 -22.82 4.96 13.35
N ARG A 67 -23.40 4.88 12.15
CA ARG A 67 -24.27 5.93 11.61
C ARG A 67 -25.49 6.17 12.49
N THR A 68 -26.20 5.10 12.89
CA THR A 68 -27.35 5.21 13.79
C THR A 68 -26.97 5.86 15.12
N GLN A 69 -25.85 5.45 15.73
CA GLN A 69 -25.40 6.05 16.99
C GLN A 69 -25.06 7.54 16.86
N ILE A 70 -24.45 7.94 15.75
CA ILE A 70 -24.12 9.34 15.48
C ILE A 70 -25.41 10.16 15.27
N GLU A 71 -26.38 9.65 14.52
CA GLU A 71 -27.67 10.32 14.29
C GLU A 71 -28.45 10.50 15.60
N GLU A 72 -28.47 9.48 16.46
CA GLU A 72 -29.06 9.55 17.80
C GLU A 72 -28.35 10.57 18.69
N ALA A 73 -27.01 10.57 18.69
CA ALA A 73 -26.19 11.51 19.46
C ALA A 73 -26.37 12.97 19.00
N LEU A 74 -26.88 13.18 17.78
CA LEU A 74 -27.11 14.50 17.18
C LEU A 74 -28.59 14.94 17.22
N ASP A 75 -29.44 14.27 18.02
CA ASP A 75 -30.89 14.53 18.12
C ASP A 75 -31.61 14.46 16.75
N ASN A 76 -31.27 13.45 15.92
CA ASN A 76 -31.72 13.31 14.52
C ASN A 76 -31.21 14.42 13.58
N GLY A 77 -30.10 15.07 13.92
CA GLY A 77 -29.36 15.94 13.01
C GLY A 77 -28.75 15.18 11.82
N GLU A 78 -28.47 15.89 10.73
CA GLU A 78 -27.96 15.27 9.50
C GLU A 78 -26.50 14.78 9.64
N TYR A 79 -26.27 13.48 9.51
CA TYR A 79 -24.95 12.85 9.35
C TYR A 79 -24.11 13.48 8.23
N THR A 80 -24.77 13.98 7.18
CA THR A 80 -24.16 14.72 6.07
C THR A 80 -23.63 16.09 6.49
N ALA A 81 -24.37 16.81 7.35
CA ALA A 81 -23.91 18.09 7.91
C ALA A 81 -22.67 17.92 8.79
N LEU A 82 -22.55 16.79 9.50
CA LEU A 82 -21.32 16.44 10.23
C LEU A 82 -20.12 16.33 9.27
N ILE A 83 -20.27 15.64 8.13
CA ILE A 83 -19.20 15.51 7.11
C ILE A 83 -18.75 16.87 6.60
N ASP A 84 -19.69 17.76 6.27
CA ASP A 84 -19.38 19.10 5.77
C ASP A 84 -18.71 19.98 6.84
N SER A 85 -19.11 19.80 8.10
CA SER A 85 -18.58 20.52 9.24
C SER A 85 -17.24 20.02 9.79
N ILE A 86 -16.74 18.84 9.39
CA ILE A 86 -15.37 18.41 9.74
C ILE A 86 -14.32 19.44 9.29
N ARG A 87 -14.69 20.33 8.36
CA ARG A 87 -13.86 21.42 7.82
C ARG A 87 -13.99 22.75 8.57
N GLN A 88 -14.93 22.90 9.50
CA GLN A 88 -15.20 24.15 10.24
C GLN A 88 -15.47 23.83 11.72
N SER A 89 -14.87 24.58 12.64
CA SER A 89 -15.00 24.42 14.11
C SER A 89 -16.38 23.89 14.55
N TYR A 90 -16.48 22.59 14.85
CA TYR A 90 -17.73 21.93 15.25
C TYR A 90 -18.01 22.11 16.74
N ASP A 91 -19.27 21.98 17.13
CA ASP A 91 -19.72 22.10 18.52
C ASP A 91 -19.08 21.01 19.40
N GLU A 92 -18.23 21.41 20.34
CA GLU A 92 -17.52 20.50 21.25
C GLU A 92 -18.46 19.60 22.07
N GLN A 93 -19.65 20.09 22.43
CA GLN A 93 -20.60 19.33 23.22
C GLN A 93 -21.18 18.17 22.40
N LYS A 94 -21.47 18.40 21.13
CA LYS A 94 -21.93 17.36 20.20
C LYS A 94 -20.83 16.34 19.88
N ILE A 95 -19.58 16.78 19.76
CA ILE A 95 -18.43 15.84 19.60
C ILE A 95 -18.36 14.90 20.80
N LYS A 96 -18.49 15.43 22.02
CA LYS A 96 -18.47 14.60 23.23
C LYS A 96 -19.59 13.57 23.24
N GLN A 97 -20.80 13.94 22.80
CA GLN A 97 -21.91 12.99 22.67
C GLN A 97 -21.60 11.88 21.66
N ILE A 98 -21.02 12.21 20.51
CA ILE A 98 -20.58 11.22 19.51
C ILE A 98 -19.49 10.30 20.07
N ILE A 99 -18.48 10.84 20.76
CA ILE A 99 -17.42 10.04 21.39
C ILE A 99 -18.04 9.03 22.36
N VAL A 100 -18.91 9.49 23.26
CA VAL A 100 -19.59 8.64 24.24
C VAL A 100 -20.45 7.57 23.57
N ALA A 101 -21.08 7.89 22.45
CA ALA A 101 -21.94 6.95 21.72
C ALA A 101 -21.16 5.83 21.00
N LEU A 102 -19.91 6.09 20.59
CA LEU A 102 -19.12 5.16 19.79
C LEU A 102 -18.07 4.38 20.56
N ILE A 103 -17.52 4.95 21.64
CA ILE A 103 -16.35 4.38 22.31
C ILE A 103 -16.67 3.07 23.04
N ASP A 104 -15.71 2.14 23.06
CA ASP A 104 -15.82 0.93 23.87
C ASP A 104 -15.96 1.30 25.36
N PHE A 105 -17.07 0.90 25.95
CA PHE A 105 -17.37 1.15 27.36
C PHE A 105 -16.32 0.56 28.30
N LYS A 106 -15.59 -0.48 27.86
CA LYS A 106 -14.51 -1.13 28.63
C LYS A 106 -13.27 -0.25 28.79
N LEU A 107 -13.13 0.81 28.00
CA LEU A 107 -11.99 1.71 28.12
C LEU A 107 -12.09 2.62 29.35
N GLU A 108 -13.24 2.71 30.04
CA GLU A 108 -13.41 3.40 31.34
C GLU A 108 -12.79 4.83 31.40
N LYS A 109 -12.83 5.58 30.29
CA LYS A 109 -12.20 6.91 30.11
C LYS A 109 -10.67 6.93 30.07
N SER A 110 -10.02 5.78 29.98
CA SER A 110 -8.59 5.63 29.69
C SER A 110 -8.32 5.77 28.19
N TYR A 111 -8.61 6.93 27.61
CA TYR A 111 -8.33 7.25 26.22
C TYR A 111 -8.05 8.76 26.03
N ASP A 112 -7.34 9.09 24.95
CA ASP A 112 -7.12 10.48 24.54
C ASP A 112 -8.31 10.94 23.68
N GLU A 113 -9.10 11.89 24.21
CA GLU A 113 -10.30 12.42 23.52
C GLU A 113 -9.97 13.01 22.15
N GLU A 114 -8.83 13.67 21.98
CA GLU A 114 -8.42 14.29 20.72
C GLU A 114 -7.99 13.25 19.68
N GLN A 115 -7.35 12.15 20.11
CA GLN A 115 -7.05 11.02 19.22
C GLN A 115 -8.33 10.31 18.77
N ILE A 116 -9.25 10.03 19.70
CA ILE A 116 -10.53 9.39 19.38
C ILE A 116 -11.35 10.25 18.43
N LYS A 117 -11.42 11.56 18.69
CA LYS A 117 -12.04 12.55 17.80
C LYS A 117 -11.46 12.49 16.39
N ARG A 118 -10.13 12.46 16.24
CA ARG A 118 -9.47 12.30 14.93
C ARG A 118 -9.84 10.99 14.24
N MET A 119 -9.85 9.88 14.98
CA MET A 119 -10.21 8.56 14.44
C MET A 119 -11.66 8.52 13.98
N ILE A 120 -12.59 9.08 14.74
CA ILE A 120 -14.02 9.18 14.39
C ILE A 120 -14.20 9.99 13.10
N PHE A 121 -13.60 11.18 13.02
CA PHE A 121 -13.69 12.01 11.82
C PHE A 121 -13.10 11.32 10.59
N CYS A 122 -11.97 10.62 10.76
CA CYS A 122 -11.36 9.84 9.70
C CYS A 122 -12.28 8.70 9.23
N ALA A 123 -12.87 7.94 10.16
CA ALA A 123 -13.81 6.86 9.84
C ALA A 123 -15.04 7.40 9.08
N ILE A 124 -15.65 8.48 9.55
CA ILE A 124 -16.84 9.10 8.94
C ILE A 124 -16.54 9.60 7.51
N ALA A 125 -15.40 10.25 7.29
CA ALA A 125 -15.01 10.70 5.96
C ALA A 125 -14.87 9.50 4.99
N CYS A 126 -14.34 8.38 5.48
CA CYS A 126 -14.07 7.17 4.73
C CYS A 126 -15.33 6.32 4.45
N THR A 127 -16.41 6.43 5.23
CA THR A 127 -17.67 5.67 5.05
C THR A 127 -18.68 6.33 4.10
N ASN A 128 -18.31 7.40 3.38
CA ASN A 128 -19.25 8.11 2.50
C ASN A 128 -19.90 7.13 1.50
N ARG A 129 -21.24 7.20 1.38
CA ARG A 129 -22.01 6.29 0.51
C ARG A 129 -21.57 6.36 -0.94
N HIS A 130 -21.16 7.53 -1.43
CA HIS A 130 -20.60 7.67 -2.77
C HIS A 130 -19.07 7.67 -2.69
N SER A 131 -18.45 6.68 -3.33
CA SER A 131 -16.99 6.49 -3.37
C SER A 131 -16.20 7.74 -3.78
N LYS A 132 -16.75 8.57 -4.68
CA LYS A 132 -16.13 9.84 -5.13
C LYS A 132 -15.90 10.88 -4.03
N TYR A 133 -16.66 10.83 -2.93
CA TYR A 133 -16.54 11.78 -1.81
C TYR A 133 -15.70 11.25 -0.65
N ARG A 134 -15.37 9.95 -0.65
CA ARG A 134 -14.41 9.40 0.31
C ARG A 134 -13.04 10.06 0.06
N PRO A 135 -12.20 10.26 1.08
CA PRO A 135 -10.85 10.78 0.90
C PRO A 135 -10.05 9.88 -0.05
N GLN A 136 -9.02 10.45 -0.66
CA GLN A 136 -8.09 9.70 -1.50
C GLN A 136 -6.95 9.24 -0.60
N MET A 137 -6.68 7.93 -0.56
CA MET A 137 -5.37 7.46 -0.09
C MET A 137 -4.32 8.00 -1.06
N ARG A 138 -3.23 8.52 -0.50
CA ARG A 138 -2.29 9.41 -1.19
C ARG A 138 -1.85 8.85 -2.56
N LYS A 139 -2.40 9.42 -3.66
CA LYS A 139 -1.92 9.17 -5.04
C LYS A 139 -0.67 9.97 -5.38
N ASP A 140 -0.49 11.10 -4.70
CA ASP A 140 0.66 12.00 -4.91
C ASP A 140 1.99 11.33 -4.50
N ASP A 141 1.90 10.36 -3.59
CA ASP A 141 3.03 9.62 -3.03
C ASP A 141 3.70 8.70 -4.07
N ALA A 142 2.92 7.93 -4.83
CA ALA A 142 3.43 7.09 -5.91
C ALA A 142 4.07 7.94 -7.04
N ALA A 143 3.45 9.07 -7.37
CA ALA A 143 3.98 10.00 -8.37
C ALA A 143 5.31 10.62 -7.93
N ALA A 144 5.42 11.05 -6.67
CA ALA A 144 6.65 11.63 -6.13
C ALA A 144 7.80 10.62 -6.06
N VAL A 145 7.51 9.35 -5.78
CA VAL A 145 8.52 8.26 -5.80
C VAL A 145 8.98 7.99 -7.23
N ALA A 146 8.06 7.94 -8.19
CA ALA A 146 8.40 7.77 -9.60
C ALA A 146 9.31 8.91 -10.11
N GLN A 147 9.01 10.16 -9.75
CA GLN A 147 9.87 11.31 -10.08
C GLN A 147 11.25 11.20 -9.44
N LYS A 148 11.34 10.77 -8.17
CA LYS A 148 12.63 10.54 -7.50
C LYS A 148 13.43 9.42 -8.17
N LEU A 149 12.78 8.34 -8.63
CA LEU A 149 13.44 7.27 -9.40
C LEU A 149 14.00 7.80 -10.72
N GLN A 150 13.22 8.59 -11.45
CA GLN A 150 13.66 9.23 -12.70
C GLN A 150 14.87 10.15 -12.47
N LEU A 151 14.78 11.05 -11.48
CA LEU A 151 15.86 11.98 -11.12
C LEU A 151 17.14 11.25 -10.65
N SER A 152 17.00 10.06 -10.07
CA SER A 152 18.11 9.24 -9.63
C SER A 152 18.68 8.33 -10.74
N GLY A 153 18.08 8.34 -11.94
CA GLY A 153 18.47 7.47 -13.05
C GLY A 153 18.11 5.99 -12.86
N TRP A 154 17.09 5.67 -12.06
CA TRP A 154 16.59 4.32 -11.79
C TRP A 154 15.29 4.05 -12.58
N ILE A 155 15.32 4.31 -13.89
CA ILE A 155 14.18 4.07 -14.77
C ILE A 155 14.14 2.58 -15.12
N PRO A 156 13.08 1.84 -14.74
CA PRO A 156 12.97 0.42 -15.07
C PRO A 156 12.72 0.21 -16.56
N GLN A 157 13.34 -0.84 -17.11
CA GLN A 157 13.08 -1.33 -18.47
C GLN A 157 12.12 -2.52 -18.45
N LEU A 158 12.02 -3.21 -17.32
CA LEU A 158 11.08 -4.30 -17.07
C LEU A 158 10.38 -4.06 -15.72
N ILE A 159 9.06 -4.25 -15.70
CA ILE A 159 8.22 -4.11 -14.52
C ILE A 159 7.49 -5.43 -14.28
N LEU A 160 7.75 -6.05 -13.14
CA LEU A 160 7.10 -7.28 -12.70
C LEU A 160 6.14 -6.94 -11.56
N SER A 161 4.84 -6.96 -11.84
CA SER A 161 3.82 -6.53 -10.88
C SER A 161 2.92 -7.69 -10.46
N SER A 162 2.45 -7.74 -9.22
CA SER A 162 1.29 -8.58 -8.89
C SER A 162 0.06 -8.15 -9.70
N ASP A 163 -0.86 -9.06 -9.98
CA ASP A 163 -2.10 -8.75 -10.70
C ASP A 163 -3.19 -8.09 -9.84
N ALA A 164 -2.92 -7.80 -8.56
CA ALA A 164 -3.80 -7.04 -7.68
C ALA A 164 -4.23 -5.72 -8.29
N THR A 165 -5.51 -5.38 -8.13
CA THR A 165 -6.07 -4.12 -8.63
C THR A 165 -5.27 -2.91 -8.16
N ARG A 166 -4.85 -2.89 -6.89
CA ARG A 166 -4.08 -1.77 -6.33
C ARG A 166 -2.69 -1.64 -6.95
N SER A 167 -2.01 -2.75 -7.25
CA SER A 167 -0.71 -2.76 -7.93
C SER A 167 -0.84 -2.26 -9.37
N ARG A 168 -1.90 -2.67 -10.08
CA ARG A 168 -2.23 -2.20 -11.44
C ARG A 168 -2.51 -0.69 -11.47
N GLU A 169 -3.31 -0.19 -10.54
CA GLU A 169 -3.65 1.23 -10.46
C GLU A 169 -2.42 2.07 -10.09
N THR A 170 -1.61 1.63 -9.13
CA THR A 170 -0.36 2.30 -8.75
C THR A 170 0.60 2.39 -9.93
N LEU A 171 0.79 1.28 -10.66
CA LEU A 171 1.63 1.26 -11.85
C LEU A 171 1.11 2.21 -12.93
N LYS A 172 -0.21 2.23 -13.16
CA LYS A 172 -0.82 3.15 -14.12
C LYS A 172 -0.57 4.62 -13.75
N ILE A 173 -0.71 4.99 -12.47
CA ILE A 173 -0.41 6.35 -11.99
C ILE A 173 1.06 6.70 -12.23
N ILE A 174 1.96 5.78 -11.91
CA ILE A 174 3.40 5.96 -12.10
C ILE A 174 3.73 6.21 -13.59
N GLN A 175 3.15 5.40 -14.49
CA GLN A 175 3.35 5.52 -15.94
C GLN A 175 2.72 6.79 -16.53
N GLU A 176 1.57 7.25 -16.00
CA GLU A 176 0.94 8.52 -16.42
C GLU A 176 1.79 9.74 -16.05
N GLN A 177 2.54 9.67 -14.95
CA GLN A 177 3.31 10.80 -14.41
C GLN A 177 4.76 10.82 -14.89
N VAL A 178 5.33 9.65 -15.19
CA VAL A 178 6.69 9.53 -15.73
C VAL A 178 6.62 8.80 -17.07
N PRO A 179 6.51 9.54 -18.19
CA PRO A 179 6.35 8.97 -19.52
C PRO A 179 7.46 7.97 -19.90
N ASP A 180 8.68 8.15 -19.38
CA ASP A 180 9.81 7.23 -19.60
C ASP A 180 9.53 5.81 -19.08
N LEU A 181 8.55 5.63 -18.18
CA LEU A 181 8.13 4.31 -17.68
C LEU A 181 7.04 3.67 -18.56
N LEU A 182 6.50 4.36 -19.56
CA LEU A 182 5.58 3.77 -20.55
C LEU A 182 6.28 2.78 -21.47
N ASP A 183 7.58 2.97 -21.71
CA ASP A 183 8.40 2.12 -22.56
C ASP A 183 8.87 0.84 -21.86
N ALA A 184 8.64 0.72 -20.55
CA ALA A 184 9.00 -0.47 -19.79
C ALA A 184 8.08 -1.65 -20.14
N ASP A 185 8.65 -2.84 -20.34
CA ASP A 185 7.87 -4.06 -20.52
C ASP A 185 7.20 -4.45 -19.20
N VAL A 186 5.89 -4.75 -19.21
CA VAL A 186 5.11 -4.98 -17.99
C VAL A 186 4.52 -6.39 -17.98
N HIS A 187 4.88 -7.17 -16.96
CA HIS A 187 4.31 -8.51 -16.73
C HIS A 187 3.59 -8.58 -15.40
N PHE A 188 2.40 -9.18 -15.41
CA PHE A 188 1.60 -9.42 -14.22
C PHE A 188 1.76 -10.87 -13.74
N ILE A 189 2.11 -11.04 -12.48
CA ILE A 189 2.44 -12.34 -11.88
C ILE A 189 1.52 -12.59 -10.69
N SER A 190 0.56 -13.50 -10.85
CA SER A 190 -0.43 -13.80 -9.81
C SER A 190 0.20 -14.33 -8.51
N SER A 191 1.29 -15.09 -8.63
CA SER A 191 1.97 -15.66 -7.46
C SER A 191 2.63 -14.61 -6.55
N PHE A 192 2.92 -13.41 -7.06
CA PHE A 192 3.42 -12.29 -6.26
C PHE A 192 2.41 -11.81 -5.20
N TYR A 193 1.11 -12.04 -5.45
CA TYR A 193 0.04 -11.81 -4.48
C TYR A 193 -0.07 -12.97 -3.49
N SER A 194 -0.23 -14.19 -4.01
CA SER A 194 -0.67 -15.35 -3.23
C SER A 194 0.43 -15.91 -2.34
N ILE A 195 1.68 -15.91 -2.80
CA ILE A 195 2.81 -16.48 -2.04
C ILE A 195 2.96 -15.73 -0.71
N ALA A 196 2.82 -14.41 -0.73
CA ALA A 196 3.02 -13.53 0.42
C ALA A 196 1.94 -13.58 1.52
N SER A 197 0.85 -14.32 1.31
CA SER A 197 -0.33 -14.31 2.18
C SER A 197 -0.36 -15.45 3.20
N MET A 198 0.65 -16.32 3.27
CA MET A 198 0.67 -17.49 4.15
C MET A 198 2.02 -17.69 4.89
N ASP A 199 1.94 -17.73 6.22
CA ASP A 199 2.82 -18.37 7.21
C ASP A 199 4.33 -18.40 6.95
N GLY A 200 5.07 -17.31 7.30
CA GLY A 200 6.47 -17.28 7.76
C GLY A 200 7.61 -17.89 6.92
N GLN A 201 7.32 -18.66 5.86
CA GLN A 201 8.22 -19.24 4.86
C GLN A 201 8.14 -18.45 3.54
N THR A 202 7.68 -17.20 3.64
CA THR A 202 7.01 -16.48 2.57
C THR A 202 7.99 -15.67 1.70
N ALA A 203 9.03 -15.14 2.33
CA ALA A 203 10.05 -14.34 1.67
C ALA A 203 10.98 -15.17 0.76
N GLU A 204 11.34 -16.40 1.15
CA GLU A 204 12.16 -17.29 0.31
C GLU A 204 11.43 -17.69 -0.98
N HIS A 205 10.15 -18.06 -0.86
CA HIS A 205 9.32 -18.39 -2.03
C HIS A 205 9.09 -17.18 -2.93
N LEU A 206 8.86 -15.98 -2.34
CA LEU A 206 8.72 -14.75 -3.12
C LEU A 206 10.02 -14.40 -3.84
N GLN A 207 11.17 -14.56 -3.17
CA GLN A 207 12.48 -14.36 -3.78
C GLN A 207 12.73 -15.31 -4.95
N GLN A 208 12.43 -16.60 -4.79
CA GLN A 208 12.53 -17.57 -5.88
C GLN A 208 11.60 -17.20 -7.03
N ALA A 209 10.36 -16.77 -6.74
CA ALA A 209 9.43 -16.31 -7.75
C ALA A 209 9.95 -15.06 -8.49
N ILE A 210 10.56 -14.11 -7.77
CA ILE A 210 11.19 -12.92 -8.37
C ILE A 210 12.35 -13.35 -9.26
N GLN A 211 13.27 -14.17 -8.77
CA GLN A 211 14.40 -14.64 -9.57
C GLN A 211 13.92 -15.37 -10.84
N GLN A 212 12.97 -16.31 -10.70
CA GLN A 212 12.40 -17.02 -11.84
C GLN A 212 11.73 -16.08 -12.84
N ALA A 213 10.98 -15.08 -12.35
CA ALA A 213 10.32 -14.11 -13.20
C ALA A 213 11.31 -13.21 -13.94
N VAL A 214 12.32 -12.70 -13.24
CA VAL A 214 13.38 -11.87 -13.84
C VAL A 214 14.14 -12.68 -14.88
N CYS A 215 14.61 -13.88 -14.55
CA CYS A 215 15.33 -14.71 -15.52
C CYS A 215 14.45 -15.15 -16.71
N ARG A 216 13.13 -15.21 -16.53
CA ARG A 216 12.18 -15.57 -17.59
C ARG A 216 11.88 -14.43 -18.55
N TYR A 217 11.70 -13.22 -18.02
CA TYR A 217 11.21 -12.07 -18.80
C TYR A 217 12.29 -11.06 -19.15
N SER A 218 13.47 -11.13 -18.53
CA SER A 218 14.59 -10.25 -18.82
C SER A 218 15.53 -10.84 -19.86
N CYS A 219 16.22 -9.97 -20.59
CA CYS A 219 17.41 -10.28 -21.38
C CYS A 219 18.62 -9.51 -20.84
N ASP A 220 19.81 -9.73 -21.41
CA ASP A 220 21.05 -9.05 -21.00
C ASP A 220 21.05 -7.54 -21.32
N GLU A 221 20.10 -7.04 -22.11
CA GLU A 221 19.93 -5.61 -22.42
C GLU A 221 19.09 -4.88 -21.36
N ILE A 222 18.35 -5.62 -20.54
CA ILE A 222 17.54 -5.10 -19.44
C ILE A 222 18.43 -5.08 -18.20
N HIS A 223 18.66 -3.89 -17.66
CA HIS A 223 19.56 -3.65 -16.52
C HIS A 223 18.79 -3.19 -15.28
N THR A 224 17.60 -2.63 -15.44
CA THR A 224 16.79 -2.16 -14.31
C THR A 224 15.42 -2.85 -14.34
N VAL A 225 15.15 -3.61 -13.28
CA VAL A 225 13.86 -4.28 -13.08
C VAL A 225 13.17 -3.66 -11.86
N MET A 226 11.93 -3.25 -12.03
CA MET A 226 11.09 -2.85 -10.90
C MET A 226 10.12 -3.97 -10.57
N CYS A 227 10.12 -4.44 -9.33
CA CYS A 227 9.08 -5.34 -8.87
C CYS A 227 8.05 -4.56 -8.03
N VAL A 228 6.77 -4.79 -8.29
CA VAL A 228 5.67 -4.05 -7.67
C VAL A 228 4.74 -5.04 -6.99
N GLY A 229 4.48 -4.80 -5.72
CA GLY A 229 3.55 -5.62 -4.96
C GLY A 229 2.82 -4.84 -3.89
N HIS A 230 2.16 -5.62 -3.05
CA HIS A 230 1.24 -5.11 -2.05
C HIS A 230 1.26 -6.00 -0.76
N ASN A 231 2.38 -6.57 -0.31
CA ASN A 231 2.44 -7.30 0.97
C ASN A 231 3.82 -7.25 1.67
N ARG A 232 3.89 -7.67 2.94
CA ARG A 232 5.08 -7.48 3.81
C ARG A 232 6.25 -8.32 3.38
N ALA A 233 5.94 -9.40 2.67
CA ALA A 233 6.94 -10.23 2.04
C ALA A 233 7.85 -9.42 1.10
N TRP A 234 7.44 -8.27 0.57
CA TRP A 234 8.31 -7.40 -0.23
C TRP A 234 9.42 -6.72 0.60
N GLU A 235 9.11 -6.30 1.84
CA GLU A 235 10.11 -5.80 2.81
C GLU A 235 11.08 -6.91 3.22
N GLU A 236 10.54 -8.09 3.53
CA GLU A 236 11.32 -9.26 3.92
C GLU A 236 12.22 -9.74 2.79
N ALA A 237 11.71 -9.79 1.55
CA ALA A 237 12.49 -10.16 0.38
C ALA A 237 13.64 -9.17 0.12
N ALA A 238 13.38 -7.85 0.22
CA ALA A 238 14.44 -6.84 0.14
C ALA A 238 15.51 -7.03 1.23
N SER A 239 15.07 -7.33 2.45
CA SER A 239 15.97 -7.63 3.58
C SER A 239 16.81 -8.89 3.34
N MET A 240 16.22 -9.95 2.77
CA MET A 240 16.93 -11.19 2.44
C MET A 240 17.96 -11.00 1.32
N PHE A 241 17.62 -10.26 0.26
CA PHE A 241 18.57 -9.98 -0.82
C PHE A 241 19.78 -9.17 -0.33
N THR A 242 19.56 -8.21 0.55
CA THR A 242 20.62 -7.33 1.08
C THR A 242 21.38 -7.92 2.26
N GLY A 243 20.76 -8.84 3.01
CA GLY A 243 21.33 -9.39 4.25
C GLY A 243 21.27 -8.43 5.42
N ALA A 244 20.56 -7.31 5.26
CA ALA A 244 20.35 -6.27 6.26
C ALA A 244 18.86 -6.00 6.42
N SER A 245 18.46 -5.45 7.58
CA SER A 245 17.07 -5.03 7.78
C SER A 245 16.75 -3.86 6.85
N VAL A 246 15.78 -4.05 5.96
CA VAL A 246 15.21 -3.00 5.12
C VAL A 246 13.80 -2.73 5.64
N GLU A 247 13.48 -1.47 5.89
CA GLU A 247 12.12 -1.05 6.31
C GLU A 247 11.43 -0.33 5.15
N LEU A 248 10.30 -0.86 4.71
CA LEU A 248 9.47 -0.30 3.65
C LEU A 248 8.10 0.08 4.19
N GLN A 249 7.76 1.36 4.03
CA GLN A 249 6.41 1.85 4.22
C GLN A 249 5.70 1.89 2.86
N THR A 250 4.40 2.15 2.88
CA THR A 250 3.60 2.35 1.67
C THR A 250 4.27 3.40 0.77
N CYS A 251 4.41 3.07 -0.52
CA CYS A 251 5.07 3.90 -1.52
C CYS A 251 6.58 4.12 -1.32
N ASN A 252 7.28 3.39 -0.44
CA ASN A 252 8.75 3.38 -0.43
C ASN A 252 9.31 2.43 -1.49
N ALA A 253 10.52 2.71 -1.98
CA ALA A 253 11.24 1.82 -2.89
C ALA A 253 12.65 1.53 -2.36
N ALA A 254 12.98 0.26 -2.09
CA ALA A 254 14.37 -0.15 -1.86
C ALA A 254 15.09 -0.24 -3.20
N LEU A 255 16.30 0.33 -3.29
CA LEU A 255 17.15 0.29 -4.48
C LEU A 255 18.30 -0.68 -4.25
N LEU A 256 18.22 -1.86 -4.87
CA LEU A 256 19.23 -2.89 -4.74
C LEU A 256 20.08 -2.95 -6.02
N GLU A 257 21.38 -3.20 -5.89
CA GLU A 257 22.31 -3.35 -7.00
C GLU A 257 23.17 -4.61 -6.84
N ALA A 258 23.35 -5.34 -7.93
CA ALA A 258 24.34 -6.41 -8.04
C ALA A 258 25.08 -6.31 -9.38
N THR A 259 26.19 -7.03 -9.47
CA THR A 259 27.06 -7.01 -10.64
C THR A 259 27.13 -8.41 -11.25
N GLY A 260 26.84 -8.51 -12.55
CA GLY A 260 26.89 -9.76 -13.31
C GLY A 260 26.94 -9.51 -14.81
N LYS A 261 27.24 -10.55 -15.59
CA LYS A 261 27.18 -10.50 -17.06
C LYS A 261 25.78 -10.84 -17.59
N SER A 262 24.92 -11.40 -16.74
CA SER A 262 23.50 -11.67 -16.97
C SER A 262 22.76 -11.62 -15.64
N TRP A 263 21.43 -11.58 -15.66
CA TRP A 263 20.62 -11.66 -14.44
C TRP A 263 20.84 -12.95 -13.66
N GLU A 264 20.90 -14.09 -14.36
CA GLU A 264 21.20 -15.38 -13.74
C GLU A 264 22.55 -15.36 -13.02
N GLN A 265 23.57 -14.78 -13.65
CA GLN A 265 24.88 -14.65 -13.04
C GLN A 265 24.85 -13.67 -11.86
N ALA A 266 24.13 -12.55 -11.96
CA ALA A 266 24.01 -11.59 -10.86
C ALA A 266 23.33 -12.24 -9.64
N PHE A 267 22.23 -12.98 -9.84
CA PHE A 267 21.59 -13.76 -8.77
C PHE A 267 22.49 -14.85 -8.21
N LEU A 268 23.29 -15.52 -9.04
CA LEU A 268 24.23 -16.55 -8.58
C LEU A 268 25.40 -15.94 -7.77
N LEU A 269 25.97 -14.84 -8.24
CA LEU A 269 27.16 -14.20 -7.66
C LEU A 269 26.84 -13.41 -6.39
N ALA A 270 25.75 -12.62 -6.40
CA ALA A 270 25.30 -11.94 -5.20
C ALA A 270 24.61 -12.94 -4.26
N GLY A 271 23.77 -13.84 -4.77
CA GLY A 271 22.98 -14.73 -3.93
C GLY A 271 22.13 -13.95 -2.93
N LEU A 272 21.79 -14.60 -1.83
CA LEU A 272 21.19 -13.94 -0.68
C LEU A 272 22.25 -13.19 0.11
N GLY A 273 21.88 -12.03 0.64
CA GLY A 273 22.69 -11.27 1.58
C GLY A 273 23.80 -10.39 1.00
N ARG A 274 23.99 -10.35 -0.32
CA ARG A 274 25.09 -9.58 -0.94
C ARG A 274 24.65 -8.61 -2.02
N TRP A 275 23.35 -8.41 -2.21
CA TRP A 275 22.87 -7.27 -3.00
C TRP A 275 23.17 -5.99 -2.25
N LYS A 276 23.77 -5.02 -2.93
CA LYS A 276 24.09 -3.73 -2.34
C LYS A 276 22.84 -2.86 -2.27
N LEU A 277 22.40 -2.52 -1.06
CA LEU A 277 21.37 -1.51 -0.86
C LEU A 277 21.96 -0.11 -1.15
N GLN A 278 21.54 0.52 -2.24
CA GLN A 278 21.94 1.88 -2.59
C GLN A 278 21.16 2.92 -1.79
N GLY A 279 19.94 2.58 -1.38
CA GLY A 279 19.11 3.41 -0.51
C GLY A 279 17.66 2.97 -0.50
N VAL A 280 16.86 3.64 0.32
CA VAL A 280 15.40 3.55 0.29
C VAL A 280 14.88 4.90 -0.14
N VAL A 281 14.20 4.96 -1.29
CA VAL A 281 13.47 6.14 -1.73
C VAL A 281 12.24 6.26 -0.85
N LYS A 282 12.25 7.27 0.01
CA LYS A 282 11.14 7.66 0.89
C LYS A 282 10.55 8.97 0.40
N LEU A 283 9.31 9.20 0.78
CA LEU A 283 8.71 10.52 0.69
C LEU A 283 9.23 11.35 1.85
N ASP A 284 9.72 12.55 1.56
CA ASP A 284 10.09 13.46 2.64
C ASP A 284 8.80 13.82 3.37
N ASN A 285 8.76 13.59 4.69
CA ASN A 285 7.61 13.92 5.51
C ASN A 285 7.26 15.40 5.31
N LYS A 286 6.27 15.68 4.45
CA LYS A 286 5.56 16.95 4.50
C LYS A 286 4.64 16.88 5.71
N LEU A 287 5.01 17.67 6.70
CA LEU A 287 4.28 18.01 7.92
C LEU A 287 2.80 18.27 7.65
#